data_AF-Q9FAR8-F1
#
_entry.id   AF-Q9FAR8-F1
#
_cell.length_a   1.000
_cell.length_b   1.000
_cell.length_c   1.000
_cell.angle_alpha   90.00
_cell.angle_beta   90.00
_cell.angle_gamma   90.00
#
_symmetry.space_group_name_H-M   'P 1'
#
loop_
_entity.id
_entity.type
_entity.pdbx_description
1 polymer ?
#
loop_
_entity_poly.entity_id
_entity_poly.type
_entity_poly.pdbx_seq_one_letter_code
_entity_poly.pdbx_strand_id
1 'polypeptide(L)'
;MRFYLTISLMFFSLFTQATVYKWVDADGKIHYSDQPIKNSETVEFKSNTQNQIKLHTSKAKSSTADENQQSLTQYDLSITSPSEEETIRDNQGKITIMARISPESTGQTCVSTSDGWSCSWHATN
;
A
#
# COMPACT_ATOMS: atom_id res chain seq x y z
N MET A 1 -10.12 -38.79 36.34
CA MET A 1 -8.67 -38.69 36.04
C MET A 1 -8.41 -38.04 34.68
N ARG A 2 -8.83 -38.63 33.55
CA ARG A 2 -8.61 -38.07 32.20
C ARG A 2 -9.20 -36.68 31.97
N PHE A 3 -10.41 -36.42 32.46
CA PHE A 3 -11.10 -35.14 32.29
C PHE A 3 -10.41 -33.98 33.02
N TYR A 4 -9.79 -34.25 34.18
CA TYR A 4 -9.02 -33.25 34.91
C TYR A 4 -7.69 -32.92 34.21
N LEU A 5 -7.06 -33.91 33.57
CA LEU A 5 -5.86 -33.70 32.76
C LEU A 5 -6.14 -32.84 31.52
N THR A 6 -7.27 -33.05 30.84
CA THR A 6 -7.66 -32.23 29.69
C THR A 6 -7.98 -30.79 30.07
N ILE A 7 -8.65 -30.56 31.20
CA ILE A 7 -8.92 -29.21 31.70
C ILE A 7 -7.61 -28.52 32.11
N SER A 8 -6.72 -29.22 32.81
CA SER A 8 -5.41 -28.67 33.20
C SER A 8 -4.55 -28.28 32.00
N LEU A 9 -4.57 -29.08 30.92
CA LEU A 9 -3.81 -28.78 29.71
C LEU A 9 -4.38 -27.58 28.95
N MET A 10 -5.71 -27.42 28.94
CA MET A 10 -6.38 -26.27 28.34
C MET A 10 -6.08 -24.96 29.08
N PHE A 11 -5.95 -24.99 30.42
CA PHE A 11 -5.61 -23.79 31.19
C PHE A 11 -4.15 -23.34 31.00
N PHE A 12 -3.24 -24.23 30.65
CA PHE A 12 -1.81 -23.90 30.49
C PHE A 12 -1.53 -23.02 29.26
N SER A 13 -2.36 -23.09 28.21
CA SER A 13 -2.19 -22.27 26.99
C SER A 13 -2.51 -20.78 27.19
N LEU A 14 -3.13 -20.39 28.30
CA LEU A 14 -3.48 -18.98 28.57
C LEU A 14 -2.27 -18.12 28.99
N PHE A 15 -1.12 -18.74 29.29
CA PHE A 15 0.08 -18.03 29.76
C PHE A 15 1.08 -17.71 28.63
N THR A 16 0.74 -17.93 27.36
CA THR A 16 1.66 -17.61 26.26
C THR A 16 1.66 -16.10 25.97
N GLN A 17 2.75 -15.42 26.29
CA GLN A 17 2.97 -14.02 25.92
C GLN A 17 3.96 -13.97 24.75
N ALA A 18 3.60 -13.28 23.66
CA ALA A 18 4.47 -13.08 22.50
C ALA A 18 5.17 -11.72 22.62
N THR A 19 6.47 -11.72 22.93
CA THR A 19 7.29 -10.50 23.04
C THR A 19 8.40 -10.54 22.01
N VAL A 20 8.59 -9.46 21.26
CA VAL A 20 9.63 -9.35 20.24
C VAL A 20 10.78 -8.49 20.77
N TYR A 21 12.00 -8.97 20.60
CA TYR A 21 13.24 -8.31 21.02
C TYR A 21 14.02 -7.84 19.80
N LYS A 22 14.65 -6.67 19.90
CA LYS A 22 15.48 -6.06 18.85
C LYS A 22 16.88 -5.79 19.41
N TRP A 23 17.92 -6.08 18.63
CA TRP A 23 19.29 -5.64 18.95
C TRP A 23 20.06 -5.24 17.69
N VAL A 24 21.18 -4.55 17.90
CA VAL A 24 22.13 -4.19 16.84
C VAL A 24 23.39 -5.00 17.05
N ASP A 25 23.86 -5.69 16.01
CA ASP A 25 25.12 -6.44 16.07
C ASP A 25 26.35 -5.53 15.90
N ALA A 26 27.55 -6.12 15.95
CA ALA A 26 28.81 -5.37 15.81
C ALA A 26 28.97 -4.72 14.42
N ASP A 27 28.30 -5.26 13.40
CA ASP A 27 28.31 -4.74 12.03
C ASP A 27 27.24 -3.65 11.80
N GLY A 28 26.49 -3.29 12.84
CA GLY A 28 25.42 -2.29 12.77
C GLY A 28 24.10 -2.81 12.18
N LYS A 29 23.95 -4.12 11.98
CA LYS A 29 22.70 -4.71 11.46
C LYS A 29 21.70 -4.92 12.60
N ILE A 30 20.44 -4.62 12.29
CA ILE A 30 19.31 -4.78 13.21
C ILE A 30 18.77 -6.20 13.08
N HIS A 31 18.62 -6.89 14.21
CA HIS A 31 18.03 -8.22 14.29
C HIS A 31 16.81 -8.23 15.20
N TYR A 32 15.93 -9.22 14.99
CA TYR A 32 14.70 -9.44 15.76
C TYR A 32 14.60 -10.91 16.22
N SER A 33 14.08 -11.14 17.42
CA SER A 33 13.95 -12.49 18.02
C SER A 33 12.75 -12.56 18.96
N ASP A 34 12.11 -13.72 19.05
CA ASP A 34 11.06 -14.01 20.06
C ASP A 34 11.66 -14.40 21.44
N GLN A 35 12.98 -14.54 21.50
CA GLN A 35 13.73 -14.84 22.73
C GLN A 35 14.61 -13.67 23.15
N PRO A 36 14.74 -13.39 24.46
CA PRO A 36 15.59 -12.33 24.96
C PRO A 36 17.07 -12.63 24.68
N ILE A 37 17.79 -11.64 24.14
CA ILE A 37 19.21 -11.74 23.81
C ILE A 37 19.98 -10.66 24.60
N LYS A 38 21.27 -10.87 24.83
CA LYS A 38 22.10 -9.90 25.55
C LYS A 38 22.09 -8.56 24.80
N ASN A 39 21.79 -7.48 25.55
CA ASN A 39 21.64 -6.12 25.04
C ASN A 39 20.48 -5.92 24.04
N SER A 40 19.49 -6.81 24.02
CA SER A 40 18.27 -6.58 23.24
C SER A 40 17.28 -5.71 23.99
N GLU A 41 16.58 -4.85 23.26
CA GLU A 41 15.48 -4.03 23.74
C GLU A 41 14.14 -4.65 23.34
N THR A 42 13.13 -4.55 24.20
CA THR A 42 11.77 -5.00 23.88
C THR A 42 11.13 -4.06 22.87
N VAL A 43 10.52 -4.63 21.83
CA VAL A 43 9.80 -3.88 20.80
C VAL A 43 8.35 -3.67 21.23
N GLU A 44 7.98 -2.42 21.51
CA GLU A 44 6.58 -2.02 21.64
C GLU A 44 5.97 -1.69 20.29
N PHE A 45 4.98 -2.47 19.86
CA PHE A 45 4.22 -2.19 18.66
C PHE A 45 3.16 -1.13 18.95
N LYS A 46 3.16 -0.04 18.18
CA LYS A 46 2.02 0.89 18.17
C LYS A 46 0.79 0.16 17.60
N SER A 47 -0.40 0.47 18.11
CA SER A 47 -1.67 -0.15 17.67
C SER A 47 -1.91 -0.09 16.14
N ASN A 48 -1.32 0.89 15.44
CA ASN A 48 -1.35 1.02 13.98
C ASN A 48 -0.13 0.37 13.28
N THR A 49 0.11 -0.92 13.51
CA THR A 49 1.05 -1.71 12.68
C THR A 49 0.40 -2.29 11.42
N GLN A 50 -0.91 -2.08 11.25
CA GLN A 50 -1.61 -2.47 10.05
C GLN A 50 -1.25 -1.50 8.91
N ASN A 51 -0.72 -2.02 7.80
CA ASN A 51 -0.59 -1.31 6.53
C ASN A 51 -1.98 -1.09 5.88
N GLN A 52 -2.93 -0.57 6.63
CA GLN A 52 -4.25 -0.22 6.13
C GLN A 52 -4.26 1.24 5.74
N ILE A 53 -4.50 1.49 4.46
CA ILE A 53 -4.73 2.82 3.93
C ILE A 53 -6.21 3.12 4.13
N LYS A 54 -6.55 4.26 4.74
CA LYS A 54 -7.93 4.72 4.81
C LYS A 54 -8.33 5.20 3.41
N LEU A 55 -9.13 4.40 2.71
CA LEU A 55 -9.66 4.80 1.41
C LEU A 55 -10.55 6.04 1.60
N HIS A 56 -10.16 7.13 0.95
CA HIS A 56 -11.00 8.32 0.86
C HIS A 56 -12.01 8.10 -0.27
N THR A 57 -13.30 8.13 0.05
CA THR A 57 -14.35 8.11 -0.96
C THR A 57 -14.30 9.44 -1.72
N SER A 58 -13.83 9.40 -2.97
CA SER A 58 -13.91 10.56 -3.86
C SER A 58 -15.37 10.85 -4.15
N LYS A 59 -15.86 12.01 -3.74
CA LYS A 59 -17.19 12.48 -4.14
C LYS A 59 -17.07 12.89 -5.60
N ALA A 60 -17.63 12.07 -6.50
CA ALA A 60 -17.72 12.43 -7.90
C ALA A 60 -18.40 13.81 -8.01
N LYS A 61 -17.65 14.81 -8.47
CA LYS A 61 -18.21 16.13 -8.76
C LYS A 61 -19.06 15.94 -10.02
N SER A 62 -20.38 15.88 -9.84
CA SER A 62 -21.32 15.94 -10.94
C SER A 62 -21.01 17.22 -11.71
N SER A 63 -20.41 17.07 -12.89
CA SER A 63 -20.14 18.17 -13.78
C SER A 63 -21.43 18.41 -14.53
N THR A 64 -22.16 19.46 -14.17
CA THR A 64 -23.26 19.97 -15.01
C THR A 64 -22.60 20.49 -16.28
N ALA A 65 -22.61 19.66 -17.33
CA ALA A 65 -22.07 20.04 -18.62
C ALA A 65 -23.04 21.02 -19.28
N ASP A 66 -22.61 22.27 -19.46
CA ASP A 66 -23.27 23.23 -20.33
C ASP A 66 -23.16 22.72 -21.78
N GLU A 67 -24.31 22.64 -22.44
CA GLU A 67 -24.48 22.08 -23.77
C GLU A 67 -23.95 23.07 -24.82
N ASN A 68 -22.64 23.06 -25.07
CA ASN A 68 -22.08 23.63 -26.29
C ASN A 68 -21.46 22.51 -27.13
N GLN A 69 -22.27 21.98 -28.04
CA GLN A 69 -21.91 20.91 -28.96
C GLN A 69 -20.94 21.39 -30.05
N GLN A 70 -19.66 21.52 -29.68
CA GLN A 70 -18.57 21.30 -30.63
C GLN A 70 -18.22 19.82 -30.58
N SER A 71 -17.95 19.20 -31.74
CA SER A 71 -17.61 17.78 -31.85
C SER A 71 -16.33 17.50 -31.07
N LEU A 72 -16.50 17.15 -29.79
CA LEU A 72 -15.42 16.73 -28.91
C LEU A 72 -15.06 15.31 -29.30
N THR A 73 -13.80 15.09 -29.69
CA THR A 73 -13.24 13.75 -29.84
C THR A 73 -13.48 12.98 -28.55
N GLN A 74 -14.21 11.87 -28.63
CA GLN A 74 -14.43 11.00 -27.48
C GLN A 74 -13.12 10.28 -27.16
N TYR A 75 -12.65 10.43 -25.92
CA TYR A 75 -11.45 9.74 -25.42
C TYR A 75 -11.86 8.70 -24.39
N ASP A 76 -11.36 7.48 -24.56
CA ASP A 76 -11.49 6.39 -23.59
C ASP A 76 -10.16 6.16 -22.88
N LEU A 77 -10.16 6.18 -21.55
CA LEU A 77 -9.00 5.91 -20.70
C LEU A 77 -9.25 4.65 -19.87
N SER A 78 -8.32 3.70 -19.92
CA SER A 78 -8.40 2.46 -19.13
C SER A 78 -7.06 2.17 -18.45
N ILE A 79 -7.09 1.89 -17.14
CA ILE A 79 -5.92 1.43 -16.38
C ILE A 79 -5.71 -0.05 -16.71
N THR A 80 -4.52 -0.39 -17.19
CA THR A 80 -4.15 -1.77 -17.55
C THR A 80 -3.35 -2.48 -16.47
N SER A 81 -2.73 -1.73 -15.55
CA SER A 81 -2.06 -2.26 -14.37
C SER A 81 -2.07 -1.21 -13.25
N PRO A 82 -2.28 -1.61 -11.99
CA PRO A 82 -2.62 -2.96 -11.55
C PRO A 82 -4.03 -3.38 -11.97
N SER A 83 -4.31 -4.69 -11.93
CA SER A 83 -5.67 -5.19 -12.17
C SER A 83 -6.60 -4.77 -11.04
N GLU A 84 -7.90 -4.81 -11.30
CA GLU A 84 -8.90 -4.58 -10.24
C GLU A 84 -8.63 -5.53 -9.06
N GLU A 85 -8.65 -4.96 -7.85
CA GLU A 85 -8.41 -5.66 -6.58
C GLU A 85 -7.02 -6.32 -6.43
N GLU A 86 -6.05 -5.98 -7.29
CA GLU A 86 -4.69 -6.49 -7.15
C GLU A 86 -4.02 -5.96 -5.87
N THR A 87 -3.36 -6.85 -5.14
CA THR A 87 -2.61 -6.48 -3.93
C THR A 87 -1.26 -5.88 -4.30
N ILE A 88 -1.09 -4.57 -4.06
CA ILE A 88 0.16 -3.86 -4.27
C ILE A 88 0.94 -3.76 -2.96
N ARG A 89 2.16 -4.30 -2.94
CA ARG A 89 3.06 -4.24 -1.79
C ARG A 89 4.50 -3.92 -2.22
N ASP A 90 4.88 -2.66 -2.03
CA ASP A 90 6.26 -2.21 -2.13
C ASP A 90 6.63 -1.46 -0.85
N ASN A 91 7.53 -2.05 -0.05
CA ASN A 91 7.94 -1.47 1.24
C ASN A 91 8.88 -0.26 1.07
N GLN A 92 9.32 0.06 -0.15
CA GLN A 92 10.06 1.28 -0.50
C GLN A 92 9.11 2.40 -0.98
N GLY A 93 7.80 2.13 -1.08
CA GLY A 93 6.78 3.08 -1.51
C GLY A 93 6.70 3.28 -3.02
N LYS A 94 7.29 2.38 -3.83
CA LYS A 94 7.25 2.50 -5.29
C LYS A 94 6.03 1.78 -5.87
N ILE A 95 5.11 2.53 -6.48
CA ILE A 95 3.91 2.00 -7.15
C ILE A 95 4.00 2.31 -8.63
N THR A 96 3.77 1.31 -9.49
CA THR A 96 3.75 1.48 -10.95
C THR A 96 2.33 1.35 -11.47
N ILE A 97 1.84 2.38 -12.17
CA ILE A 97 0.52 2.40 -12.79
C ILE A 97 0.69 2.44 -14.31
N MET A 98 -0.07 1.63 -15.04
CA MET A 98 -0.10 1.64 -16.50
C MET A 98 -1.53 1.92 -16.97
N ALA A 99 -1.66 2.77 -17.99
CA ALA A 99 -2.95 3.11 -18.59
C ALA A 99 -2.83 3.20 -20.11
N ARG A 100 -3.96 2.98 -20.79
CA ARG A 100 -4.12 3.13 -22.23
C ARG A 100 -5.21 4.16 -22.51
N ILE A 101 -4.95 5.04 -23.48
CA ILE A 101 -5.90 6.02 -23.99
C ILE A 101 -6.24 5.70 -25.46
N SER A 102 -7.50 5.92 -25.85
CA SER A 102 -8.00 5.76 -27.22
C SER A 102 -8.84 6.98 -27.63
N PRO A 103 -8.73 7.50 -28.87
CA PRO A 103 -7.72 7.15 -29.86
C PRO A 103 -6.31 7.50 -29.35
N GLU A 104 -5.30 6.78 -29.82
CA GLU A 104 -3.91 7.01 -29.45
C GLU A 104 -3.54 8.44 -29.83
N SER A 105 -3.44 9.31 -28.82
CA SER A 105 -3.06 10.70 -29.04
C SER A 105 -1.55 10.78 -29.13
N THR A 106 -1.04 11.49 -30.13
CA THR A 106 0.39 11.78 -30.26
C THR A 106 0.85 12.60 -29.03
N GLY A 107 1.42 11.90 -28.06
CA GLY A 107 2.46 12.36 -27.12
C GLY A 107 2.14 13.56 -26.23
N GLN A 108 1.43 13.34 -25.11
CA GLN A 108 1.63 14.14 -23.88
C GLN A 108 2.11 13.23 -22.76
N THR A 109 3.35 13.44 -22.31
CA THR A 109 3.84 12.83 -21.08
C THR A 109 3.58 13.80 -19.94
N CYS A 110 2.63 13.43 -19.08
CA CYS A 110 2.33 14.14 -17.84
C CYS A 110 2.89 13.35 -16.66
N VAL A 111 3.77 13.96 -15.88
CA VAL A 111 4.33 13.39 -14.66
C VAL A 111 3.67 14.07 -13.46
N SER A 112 3.16 13.27 -12.53
CA SER A 112 2.61 13.73 -11.25
C SER A 112 3.72 13.76 -10.21
N THR A 113 3.97 14.93 -9.62
CA THR A 113 4.87 15.11 -8.46
C THR A 113 4.06 15.58 -7.25
N SER A 114 4.65 15.50 -6.04
CA SER A 114 4.01 15.94 -4.78
C SER A 114 3.54 17.40 -4.79
N ASP A 115 4.01 18.18 -5.77
CA ASP A 115 3.85 19.63 -5.85
C ASP A 115 2.93 20.05 -7.01
N GLY A 116 2.44 19.10 -7.83
CA GLY A 116 1.52 19.36 -8.94
C GLY A 116 1.71 18.46 -10.16
N TRP A 117 1.02 18.78 -11.26
CA TRP A 117 1.11 18.08 -12.55
C TRP A 117 2.01 18.85 -13.51
N SER A 118 2.99 18.18 -14.12
CA SER A 118 3.81 18.76 -15.19
C SER A 118 3.61 17.96 -16.48
N CYS A 119 3.17 18.63 -17.55
CA CYS A 119 2.92 18.02 -18.86
C CYS A 119 3.85 18.63 -19.90
N SER A 120 4.52 17.78 -20.69
CA SER A 120 5.39 18.19 -21.80
C SER A 120 4.92 17.57 -23.11
N TRP A 121 5.04 18.32 -24.19
CA TRP A 121 4.65 17.93 -25.55
C TRP A 121 5.89 17.48 -26.33
N HIS A 122 5.86 16.26 -26.88
CA HIS A 122 6.82 15.84 -27.90
C HIS A 122 6.04 15.52 -29.18
N ALA A 123 6.03 16.47 -30.12
CA ALA A 123 5.62 16.19 -31.49
C ALA A 123 6.76 15.44 -32.20
N THR A 124 6.50 14.22 -32.65
CA THR A 124 7.32 13.56 -33.66
C THR A 124 6.75 13.94 -35.03
N ASN A 125 7.62 14.46 -35.89
CA ASN A 125 7.33 14.96 -37.23
C ASN A 125 7.05 13.82 -38.21
#